data_AF-A0A6V7L519-F1
#
_entry.id   AF-A0A6V7L519-F1
#
_cell.length_a   1.000
_cell.length_b   1.000
_cell.length_c   1.000
_cell.angle_alpha   90.00
_cell.angle_beta   90.00
_cell.angle_gamma   90.00
#
_symmetry.space_group_name_H-M   'P 1'
#
loop_
_entity.id
_entity.type
_entity.pdbx_description
1 polymer ?
#
loop_
_entity_poly.entity_id
_entity_poly.type
_entity_poly.pdbx_seq_one_letter_code
_entity_poly.pdbx_strand_id
1 'polypeptide(L)'
;VQDMLGIGRPVPGQAPNQPRAPNTQPLPPANRFLQPVHKCDMSLTDLLGELQRDPWPVGVGKRPLRSTGVALAVATGLLEASYANTGARIMLFVGGPCSQGPGQVVTDDLRQPIRSHHDIQKDNAKHMKKATKHYDSLAGRAAANGHIIDIYSCALDQTGLLEMRMCCNSTGGHMVMGDSFNSSLFKQTFQRVFAKDPKGDLKMAFNATLEVKTSRELK
;
A
#
# COMPACT_ATOMS: atom_id res chain seq x y z
N VAL A 1 12.21 -8.13 5.15
CA VAL A 1 10.91 -7.77 5.77
C VAL A 1 10.52 -8.76 6.84
N GLN A 2 10.43 -10.07 6.53
CA GLN A 2 10.09 -11.12 7.52
C GLN A 2 11.02 -11.11 8.76
N ASP A 3 12.34 -11.03 8.57
CA ASP A 3 13.30 -10.90 9.68
C ASP A 3 13.14 -9.62 10.50
N MET A 4 12.84 -8.49 9.85
CA MET A 4 12.67 -7.20 10.51
C MET A 4 11.34 -7.10 11.28
N LEU A 5 10.30 -7.79 10.80
CA LEU A 5 8.98 -7.85 11.44
C LEU A 5 8.87 -9.01 12.46
N GLY A 6 9.94 -9.81 12.60
CA GLY A 6 9.94 -11.01 13.45
C GLY A 6 8.90 -12.05 13.03
N ILE A 7 8.51 -12.06 11.75
CA ILE A 7 7.54 -13.00 11.20
C ILE A 7 8.32 -14.24 10.75
N GLY A 8 8.22 -15.33 11.51
CA GLY A 8 8.81 -16.64 11.15
C GLY A 8 9.94 -17.15 12.03
N ARG A 9 10.34 -16.45 13.11
CA ARG A 9 11.29 -17.02 14.08
C ARG A 9 10.56 -17.91 15.10
N PRO A 10 10.86 -19.22 15.21
CA PRO A 10 10.55 -19.95 16.42
C PRO A 10 11.34 -19.32 17.57
N VAL A 11 10.68 -19.16 18.71
CA VAL A 11 11.26 -18.58 19.93
C VAL A 11 12.56 -19.34 20.27
N PRO A 12 13.74 -18.68 20.31
CA PRO A 12 14.96 -19.34 20.76
C PRO A 12 14.85 -19.53 22.28
N GLY A 13 14.54 -20.75 22.71
CA GLY A 13 14.39 -21.07 24.12
C GLY A 13 13.69 -22.39 24.47
N GLN A 14 13.10 -23.11 23.51
CA GLN A 14 12.57 -24.46 23.81
C GLN A 14 13.70 -25.49 23.82
N ALA A 15 14.21 -25.77 25.03
CA ALA A 15 15.02 -26.94 25.31
C ALA A 15 14.26 -28.22 24.91
N PRO A 16 14.94 -29.29 24.41
CA PRO A 16 14.27 -30.41 23.74
C PRO A 16 13.45 -31.36 24.63
N ASN A 17 13.18 -31.04 25.91
CA ASN A 17 12.75 -32.05 26.88
C ASN A 17 11.73 -31.57 27.92
N GLN A 18 10.62 -30.96 27.49
CA GLN A 18 9.44 -30.78 28.36
C GLN A 18 8.16 -31.36 27.73
N PRO A 19 7.28 -31.99 28.53
CA PRO A 19 6.04 -32.59 28.03
C PRO A 19 5.14 -31.52 27.42
N ARG A 20 4.76 -31.72 26.15
CA ARG A 20 3.81 -30.88 25.40
C ARG A 20 2.44 -30.89 26.09
N ALA A 21 2.03 -29.75 26.63
CA ALA A 21 0.63 -29.50 26.96
C ALA A 21 -0.23 -29.50 25.67
N PRO A 22 -1.49 -29.97 25.71
CA PRO A 22 -2.32 -30.00 24.52
C PRO A 22 -2.84 -28.61 24.18
N ASN A 23 -2.70 -28.23 22.91
CA ASN A 23 -3.63 -27.37 22.18
C ASN A 23 -3.54 -25.84 22.34
N THR A 24 -2.34 -25.26 22.19
CA THR A 24 -2.23 -23.89 21.64
C THR A 24 -1.62 -23.97 20.25
N GLN A 25 -2.45 -23.86 19.21
CA GLN A 25 -1.93 -23.60 17.88
C GLN A 25 -1.09 -22.33 17.93
N PRO A 26 0.16 -22.32 17.44
CA PRO A 26 0.94 -21.10 17.37
C PRO A 26 0.22 -20.14 16.41
N LEU A 27 -0.37 -19.09 16.98
CA LEU A 27 -0.98 -18.00 16.21
C LEU A 27 0.11 -17.45 15.27
N PRO A 28 -0.18 -17.28 13.96
CA PRO A 28 0.79 -16.70 13.04
C PRO A 28 1.34 -15.38 13.59
N PRO A 29 2.64 -15.10 13.49
CA PRO A 29 3.26 -13.88 14.04
C PRO A 29 2.61 -12.56 13.57
N ALA A 30 1.92 -12.62 12.43
CA ALA A 30 1.20 -11.53 11.80
C ALA A 30 -0.07 -11.09 12.53
N ASN A 31 -0.62 -11.94 13.41
CA ASN A 31 -1.77 -11.56 14.24
C ASN A 31 -1.44 -10.38 15.16
N ARG A 32 -0.16 -10.05 15.37
CA ARG A 32 0.24 -8.84 16.12
C ARG A 32 -0.03 -7.54 15.36
N PHE A 33 0.05 -7.55 14.04
CA PHE A 33 -0.08 -6.35 13.20
C PHE A 33 -1.48 -6.21 12.59
N LEU A 34 -2.23 -7.31 12.50
CA LEU A 34 -3.58 -7.36 11.95
C LEU A 34 -4.52 -7.88 13.03
N GLN A 35 -5.40 -7.02 13.53
CA GLN A 35 -6.34 -7.31 14.62
C GLN A 35 -7.78 -7.07 14.17
N PRO A 36 -8.76 -7.81 14.71
CA PRO A 36 -10.17 -7.51 14.47
C PRO A 36 -10.53 -6.12 14.99
N VAL A 37 -11.20 -5.31 14.16
CA VAL A 37 -11.53 -3.90 14.48
C VAL A 37 -12.24 -3.77 15.83
N HIS A 38 -13.23 -4.61 16.12
CA HIS A 38 -13.98 -4.57 17.39
C HIS A 38 -13.12 -4.76 18.65
N LYS A 39 -11.91 -5.32 18.54
CA LYS A 39 -10.99 -5.50 19.67
C LYS A 39 -10.09 -4.29 19.90
N CYS A 40 -9.86 -3.47 18.88
CA CYS A 40 -8.92 -2.35 18.92
C CYS A 40 -9.54 -1.02 18.51
N ASP A 41 -10.87 -0.92 18.40
CA ASP A 41 -11.58 0.23 17.82
C ASP A 41 -11.25 1.56 18.52
N MET A 42 -11.36 1.58 19.85
CA MET A 42 -11.02 2.77 20.66
C MET A 42 -9.55 3.13 20.50
N SER A 43 -8.64 2.17 20.73
CA SER A 43 -7.19 2.41 20.63
C SER A 43 -6.75 2.86 19.22
N LEU A 44 -7.39 2.34 18.17
CA LEU A 44 -7.11 2.74 16.80
C LEU A 44 -7.60 4.17 16.53
N THR A 45 -8.80 4.52 17.00
CA THR A 45 -9.37 5.86 16.84
C THR A 45 -8.52 6.90 17.57
N ASP A 46 -8.11 6.62 18.80
CA ASP A 46 -7.25 7.50 19.58
C ASP A 46 -5.90 7.69 18.88
N LEU A 47 -5.24 6.60 18.46
CA LEU A 47 -3.96 6.66 17.75
C LEU A 47 -4.07 7.47 16.45
N LEU A 48 -5.13 7.29 15.67
CA LEU A 48 -5.36 8.07 14.45
C LEU A 48 -5.61 9.57 14.76
N GLY A 49 -6.27 9.88 15.88
CA GLY A 49 -6.48 11.25 16.34
C GLY A 49 -5.21 11.94 16.84
N GLU A 50 -4.28 11.16 17.40
CA GLU A 50 -2.99 11.65 17.92
C GLU A 50 -1.90 11.79 16.85
N LEU A 51 -2.10 11.23 15.64
CA LEU A 51 -1.11 11.28 14.56
C LEU A 51 -0.65 12.71 14.26
N GLN A 52 0.64 12.96 14.49
CA GLN A 52 1.29 14.23 14.18
C GLN A 52 2.01 14.17 12.83
N ARG A 53 2.40 15.35 12.34
CA ARG A 53 3.31 15.45 11.20
C ARG A 53 4.66 14.83 11.55
N ASP A 54 5.34 14.35 10.52
CA ASP A 54 6.72 13.87 10.64
C ASP A 54 7.61 14.94 11.32
N PRO A 55 8.29 14.63 12.44
CA PRO A 55 9.04 15.63 13.21
C PRO A 55 10.33 16.10 12.53
N TRP A 56 10.79 15.43 11.48
CA TRP A 56 12.05 15.78 10.82
C TRP A 56 11.97 17.17 10.18
N PRO A 57 12.92 18.08 10.49
CA PRO A 57 12.92 19.41 9.92
C PRO A 57 13.22 19.34 8.42
N VAL A 58 12.49 20.15 7.65
CA VAL A 58 12.70 20.29 6.20
C VAL A 58 13.54 21.54 5.94
N GLY A 59 14.70 21.36 5.32
CA GLY A 59 15.59 22.47 4.98
C GLY A 59 14.95 23.46 3.99
N VAL A 60 15.45 24.70 3.98
CA VAL A 60 15.02 25.70 2.99
C VAL A 60 15.34 25.21 1.58
N GLY A 61 14.38 25.30 0.67
CA GLY A 61 14.56 24.81 -0.69
C GLY A 61 14.49 23.27 -0.82
N LYS A 62 14.08 22.56 0.23
CA LYS A 62 13.95 21.10 0.22
C LYS A 62 12.50 20.64 0.34
N ARG A 63 12.23 19.45 -0.19
CA ARG A 63 11.00 18.67 0.01
C ARG A 63 11.17 17.79 1.25
N PRO A 64 10.07 17.42 1.92
CA PRO A 64 10.10 16.37 2.94
C PRO A 64 10.68 15.06 2.38
N LEU A 65 11.42 14.32 3.20
CA LEU A 65 11.91 12.99 2.87
C LEU A 65 10.77 11.98 3.01
N ARG A 66 10.32 11.41 1.88
CA ARG A 66 9.17 10.51 1.82
C ARG A 66 9.59 9.20 1.18
N SER A 67 9.45 8.13 1.94
CA SER A 67 9.83 6.77 1.55
C SER A 67 8.61 5.91 1.16
N THR A 68 7.74 6.44 0.30
CA THR A 68 6.48 5.79 -0.11
C THR A 68 6.70 4.38 -0.66
N GLY A 69 7.71 4.20 -1.51
CA GLY A 69 7.97 2.89 -2.13
C GLY A 69 8.48 1.85 -1.13
N VAL A 70 9.13 2.27 -0.04
CA VAL A 70 9.52 1.38 1.07
C VAL A 70 8.29 1.02 1.91
N ALA A 71 7.46 2.01 2.27
CA ALA A 71 6.25 1.77 3.04
C ALA A 71 5.32 0.76 2.33
N LEU A 72 5.13 0.93 1.01
CA LEU A 72 4.35 -0.01 0.21
C LEU A 72 5.01 -1.39 0.15
N ALA A 73 6.34 -1.47 -0.03
CA ALA A 73 7.04 -2.75 -0.04
C ALA A 73 6.92 -3.53 1.28
N VAL A 74 6.94 -2.81 2.42
CA VAL A 74 6.71 -3.40 3.75
C VAL A 74 5.27 -3.88 3.89
N ALA A 75 4.29 -3.07 3.49
CA ALA A 75 2.87 -3.45 3.55
C ALA A 75 2.58 -4.70 2.70
N THR A 76 3.04 -4.72 1.43
CA THR A 76 2.91 -5.89 0.56
C THR A 76 3.62 -7.11 1.14
N GLY A 77 4.84 -6.95 1.65
CA GLY A 77 5.59 -8.06 2.25
C GLY A 77 4.99 -8.60 3.55
N LEU A 78 4.37 -7.74 4.36
CA LEU A 78 3.63 -8.15 5.56
C LEU A 78 2.42 -9.00 5.17
N LEU A 79 1.60 -8.54 4.23
CA LEU A 79 0.41 -9.28 3.79
C LEU A 79 0.78 -10.59 3.07
N GLU A 80 1.80 -10.58 2.24
CA GLU A 80 2.32 -11.77 1.57
C GLU A 80 2.77 -12.84 2.57
N ALA A 81 3.43 -12.44 3.65
CA ALA A 81 3.90 -13.38 4.67
C ALA A 81 2.79 -13.89 5.62
N SER A 82 1.64 -13.23 5.65
CA SER A 82 0.62 -13.45 6.68
C SER A 82 -0.72 -13.97 6.16
N TYR A 83 -1.17 -13.44 5.02
CA TYR A 83 -2.47 -13.69 4.41
C TYR A 83 -2.33 -13.81 2.89
N ALA A 84 -1.43 -14.68 2.43
CA ALA A 84 -1.30 -15.00 1.02
C ALA A 84 -2.61 -15.59 0.46
N ASN A 85 -2.93 -15.27 -0.80
CA ASN A 85 -4.13 -15.74 -1.53
C ASN A 85 -5.46 -15.45 -0.83
N THR A 86 -5.48 -14.42 0.03
CA THR A 86 -6.66 -13.99 0.77
C THR A 86 -6.97 -12.54 0.43
N GLY A 87 -8.26 -12.19 0.36
CA GLY A 87 -8.68 -10.82 0.09
C GLY A 87 -8.15 -9.84 1.13
N ALA A 88 -7.26 -8.94 0.69
CA ALA A 88 -6.72 -7.87 1.52
C ALA A 88 -6.61 -6.57 0.71
N ARG A 89 -6.70 -5.42 1.39
CA ARG A 89 -6.64 -4.09 0.76
C ARG A 89 -5.60 -3.22 1.45
N ILE A 90 -4.58 -2.81 0.69
CA ILE A 90 -3.61 -1.80 1.08
C ILE A 90 -4.14 -0.44 0.62
N MET A 91 -4.43 0.46 1.56
CA MET A 91 -4.87 1.82 1.25
C MET A 91 -3.72 2.80 1.47
N LEU A 92 -3.14 3.31 0.38
CA LEU A 92 -2.01 4.22 0.41
C LEU A 92 -2.48 5.67 0.30
N PHE A 93 -2.26 6.48 1.35
CA PHE A 93 -2.54 7.92 1.35
C PHE A 93 -1.24 8.70 1.15
N VAL A 94 -1.13 9.43 0.03
CA VAL A 94 0.07 10.19 -0.33
C VAL A 94 -0.21 11.68 -0.50
N GLY A 95 0.59 12.49 0.21
CA GLY A 95 0.55 13.95 0.17
C GLY A 95 1.74 14.59 -0.54
N GLY A 96 2.35 13.89 -1.51
CA GLY A 96 3.54 14.33 -2.23
C GLY A 96 4.32 13.17 -2.84
N PRO A 97 5.33 13.45 -3.68
CA PRO A 97 6.11 12.42 -4.36
C PRO A 97 7.06 11.69 -3.39
N CYS A 98 7.40 10.45 -3.74
CA CYS A 98 8.45 9.69 -3.07
C CYS A 98 9.81 10.36 -3.34
N SER A 99 10.49 10.83 -2.29
CA SER A 99 11.74 11.58 -2.40
C SER A 99 12.97 10.83 -1.89
N GLN A 100 12.79 9.66 -1.30
CA GLN A 100 13.88 8.84 -0.77
C GLN A 100 13.59 7.34 -0.94
N GLY A 101 14.65 6.55 -1.16
CA GLY A 101 14.60 5.10 -1.17
C GLY A 101 14.07 4.49 -2.47
N PRO A 102 13.85 3.16 -2.49
CA PRO A 102 13.21 2.47 -3.60
C PRO A 102 11.87 3.10 -3.98
N GLY A 103 11.64 3.30 -5.28
CA GLY A 103 10.45 3.99 -5.77
C GLY A 103 10.53 5.52 -5.73
N GLN A 104 11.72 6.12 -5.55
CA GLN A 104 11.95 7.56 -5.61
C GLN A 104 11.52 8.14 -6.97
N VAL A 105 10.68 9.18 -6.95
CA VAL A 105 10.12 9.86 -8.14
C VAL A 105 10.87 11.15 -8.45
N VAL A 106 11.33 11.84 -7.41
CA VAL A 106 12.08 13.11 -7.49
C VAL A 106 13.06 13.16 -6.32
N THR A 107 14.09 14.00 -6.38
CA THR A 107 14.94 14.26 -5.22
C THR A 107 14.29 15.23 -4.24
N ASP A 108 14.91 15.40 -3.07
CA ASP A 108 14.49 16.37 -2.07
C ASP A 108 14.76 17.82 -2.48
N ASP A 109 15.62 18.10 -3.47
CA ASP A 109 15.94 19.47 -3.88
C ASP A 109 14.85 20.09 -4.75
N LEU A 110 14.22 21.20 -4.29
CA LEU A 110 13.18 21.92 -5.04
C LEU A 110 13.68 22.50 -6.36
N ARG A 111 14.98 22.73 -6.52
CA ARG A 111 15.58 23.16 -7.80
C ARG A 111 15.40 22.12 -8.90
N GLN A 112 15.26 20.85 -8.52
CA GLN A 112 14.94 19.79 -9.47
C GLN A 112 13.42 19.69 -9.60
N PRO A 113 12.84 20.04 -10.76
CA PRO A 113 11.40 19.94 -10.97
C PRO A 113 10.98 18.47 -11.01
N ILE A 114 9.70 18.22 -10.71
CA ILE A 114 9.10 16.92 -10.98
C ILE A 114 9.00 16.76 -12.49
N ARG A 115 9.30 15.56 -13.01
CA ARG A 115 9.30 15.29 -14.46
C ARG A 115 7.99 15.73 -15.13
N SER A 116 8.12 16.27 -16.33
CA SER A 116 7.03 16.64 -17.23
C SER A 116 6.86 15.63 -18.37
N HIS A 117 5.76 15.72 -19.13
CA HIS A 117 5.58 14.91 -20.35
C HIS A 117 6.70 15.14 -21.38
N HIS A 118 7.20 16.37 -21.49
CA HIS A 118 8.32 16.70 -22.38
C HIS A 118 9.62 16.03 -21.92
N ASP A 119 9.88 15.98 -20.61
CA ASP A 119 11.06 15.27 -20.07
C ASP A 119 10.99 13.76 -20.32
N ILE A 120 9.79 13.19 -20.25
CA ILE A 120 9.55 11.77 -20.55
C ILE A 120 9.80 11.49 -22.03
N GLN A 121 9.28 12.35 -22.93
CA GLN A 121 9.48 12.21 -24.38
C GLN A 121 10.95 12.31 -24.78
N LYS A 122 11.73 13.18 -24.11
CA LYS A 122 13.17 13.35 -24.34
C LYS A 122 14.05 12.38 -23.55
N ASP A 123 13.47 11.40 -22.86
CA ASP A 123 14.15 10.45 -21.97
C ASP A 123 15.03 11.11 -20.88
N ASN A 124 14.66 12.30 -20.44
CA ASN A 124 15.35 13.08 -19.40
C ASN A 124 14.79 12.82 -17.99
N ALA A 125 13.80 11.93 -17.85
CA ALA A 125 13.17 11.56 -16.59
C ALA A 125 14.02 10.55 -15.78
N LYS A 126 15.09 11.04 -15.13
CA LYS A 126 16.13 10.23 -14.45
C LYS A 126 15.60 9.11 -13.53
N HIS A 127 14.55 9.40 -12.75
CA HIS A 127 14.05 8.49 -11.72
C HIS A 127 12.95 7.54 -12.21
N MET A 128 12.26 7.91 -13.30
CA MET A 128 11.01 7.27 -13.73
C MET A 128 11.19 5.77 -13.99
N LYS A 129 12.18 5.36 -14.80
CA LYS A 129 12.37 3.94 -15.16
C LYS A 129 12.63 3.05 -13.93
N LYS A 130 13.46 3.51 -13.00
CA LYS A 130 13.79 2.78 -11.76
C LYS A 130 12.58 2.70 -10.83
N ALA A 131 11.84 3.80 -10.69
CA ALA A 131 10.65 3.84 -9.85
C ALA A 131 9.51 2.98 -10.41
N THR A 132 9.21 3.08 -11.70
CA THR A 132 8.22 2.23 -12.37
C THR A 132 8.54 0.75 -12.17
N LYS A 133 9.80 0.33 -12.40
CA LYS A 133 10.21 -1.07 -12.17
C LYS A 133 9.97 -1.53 -10.72
N HIS A 134 10.21 -0.67 -9.74
CA HIS A 134 9.97 -0.96 -8.33
C HIS A 134 8.47 -1.17 -8.05
N TYR A 135 7.62 -0.23 -8.46
CA TYR A 135 6.18 -0.33 -8.24
C TYR A 135 5.52 -1.44 -9.06
N ASP A 136 5.96 -1.70 -10.28
CA ASP A 136 5.49 -2.82 -11.10
C ASP A 136 5.81 -4.16 -10.41
N SER A 137 6.98 -4.30 -9.79
CA SER A 137 7.33 -5.48 -9.02
C SER A 137 6.42 -5.67 -7.79
N LEU A 138 6.08 -4.58 -7.09
CA LEU A 138 5.13 -4.63 -5.97
C LEU A 138 3.71 -4.96 -6.42
N ALA A 139 3.27 -4.37 -7.54
CA ALA A 139 1.98 -4.64 -8.15
C ALA A 139 1.83 -6.11 -8.53
N GLY A 140 2.84 -6.69 -9.18
CA GLY A 140 2.85 -8.11 -9.53
C GLY A 140 2.77 -9.03 -8.30
N ARG A 141 3.52 -8.71 -7.24
CA ARG A 141 3.45 -9.47 -5.96
C ARG A 141 2.08 -9.36 -5.31
N ALA A 142 1.48 -8.17 -5.25
CA ALA A 142 0.15 -7.98 -4.67
C ALA A 142 -0.92 -8.71 -5.47
N ALA A 143 -0.90 -8.58 -6.80
CA ALA A 143 -1.85 -9.26 -7.68
C ALA A 143 -1.77 -10.79 -7.58
N ALA A 144 -0.55 -11.35 -7.57
CA ALA A 144 -0.34 -12.78 -7.43
C ALA A 144 -0.85 -13.36 -6.10
N ASN A 145 -0.88 -12.54 -5.04
CA ASN A 145 -1.36 -12.94 -3.72
C ASN A 145 -2.84 -12.58 -3.46
N GLY A 146 -3.56 -12.04 -4.45
CA GLY A 146 -4.96 -11.64 -4.29
C GLY A 146 -5.17 -10.37 -3.44
N HIS A 147 -4.14 -9.52 -3.33
CA HIS A 147 -4.19 -8.26 -2.57
C HIS A 147 -4.45 -7.07 -3.49
N ILE A 148 -5.22 -6.10 -2.98
CA ILE A 148 -5.58 -4.86 -3.68
C ILE A 148 -4.70 -3.71 -3.17
N ILE A 149 -4.22 -2.83 -4.07
CA ILE A 149 -3.55 -1.58 -3.70
C ILE A 149 -4.37 -0.37 -4.19
N ASP A 150 -4.95 0.37 -3.25
CA ASP A 150 -5.57 1.66 -3.51
C ASP A 150 -4.56 2.80 -3.29
N ILE A 151 -4.61 3.82 -4.14
CA ILE A 151 -3.78 5.03 -4.03
C ILE A 151 -4.69 6.26 -3.95
N TYR A 152 -4.66 6.92 -2.82
CA TYR A 152 -5.33 8.18 -2.53
C TYR A 152 -4.29 9.30 -2.50
N SER A 153 -4.20 10.03 -3.61
CA SER A 153 -3.22 11.10 -3.81
C SER A 153 -3.86 12.46 -3.62
N CYS A 154 -3.46 13.19 -2.57
CA CYS A 154 -3.90 14.57 -2.36
C CYS A 154 -2.71 15.52 -2.16
N ALA A 155 -2.37 16.27 -3.20
CA ALA A 155 -1.29 17.26 -3.19
C ALA A 155 -1.51 18.28 -4.30
N LEU A 156 -0.94 19.49 -4.13
CA LEU A 156 -0.97 20.55 -5.15
C LEU A 156 -0.06 20.28 -6.35
N ASP A 157 0.89 19.36 -6.19
CA ASP A 157 1.84 18.95 -7.22
C ASP A 157 1.80 17.42 -7.37
N GLN A 158 2.45 16.90 -8.40
CA GLN A 158 2.43 15.48 -8.74
C GLN A 158 3.02 14.59 -7.62
N THR A 159 2.38 13.45 -7.37
CA THR A 159 2.79 12.49 -6.33
C THR A 159 3.51 11.25 -6.86
N GLY A 160 3.63 11.11 -8.17
CA GLY A 160 4.22 9.91 -8.79
C GLY A 160 3.21 8.83 -9.20
N LEU A 161 1.95 9.21 -9.48
CA LEU A 161 0.92 8.29 -9.95
C LEU A 161 1.32 7.53 -11.22
N LEU A 162 2.10 8.18 -12.10
CA LEU A 162 2.58 7.55 -13.33
C LEU A 162 3.41 6.29 -13.05
N GLU A 163 4.34 6.36 -12.11
CA GLU A 163 5.19 5.23 -11.70
C GLU A 163 4.41 4.19 -10.92
N MET A 164 3.43 4.62 -10.11
CA MET A 164 2.66 3.74 -9.25
C MET A 164 1.44 3.10 -9.93
N ARG A 165 1.13 3.48 -11.17
CA ARG A 165 -0.15 3.14 -11.84
C ARG A 165 -0.47 1.65 -11.87
N MET A 166 0.54 0.81 -12.03
CA MET A 166 0.34 -0.64 -12.11
C MET A 166 -0.14 -1.24 -10.79
N CYS A 167 0.13 -0.58 -9.65
CA CYS A 167 -0.38 -1.04 -8.35
C CYS A 167 -1.91 -1.09 -8.35
N CYS A 168 -2.59 -0.08 -8.87
CA CYS A 168 -4.06 -0.08 -8.96
C CYS A 168 -4.53 -0.93 -10.14
N ASN A 169 -3.91 -0.77 -11.31
CA ASN A 169 -4.38 -1.40 -12.54
C ASN A 169 -4.29 -2.93 -12.52
N SER A 170 -3.24 -3.51 -11.92
CA SER A 170 -3.06 -4.95 -11.85
C SER A 170 -3.91 -5.62 -10.77
N THR A 171 -4.31 -4.88 -9.73
CA THR A 171 -5.04 -5.45 -8.59
C THR A 171 -6.51 -5.05 -8.54
N GLY A 172 -6.99 -4.21 -9.47
CA GLY A 172 -8.34 -3.63 -9.41
C GLY A 172 -8.54 -2.61 -8.28
N GLY A 173 -7.45 -1.99 -7.81
CA GLY A 173 -7.51 -0.97 -6.77
C GLY A 173 -7.96 0.39 -7.28
N HIS A 174 -8.38 1.27 -6.36
CA HIS A 174 -8.79 2.62 -6.67
C HIS A 174 -7.59 3.56 -6.79
N MET A 175 -7.59 4.41 -7.82
CA MET A 175 -6.68 5.55 -7.93
C MET A 175 -7.49 6.83 -7.87
N VAL A 176 -7.29 7.61 -6.80
CA VAL A 176 -8.00 8.88 -6.56
C VAL A 176 -6.99 10.01 -6.50
N MET A 177 -7.28 11.09 -7.23
CA MET A 177 -6.47 12.30 -7.24
C MET A 177 -7.31 13.48 -6.72
N GLY A 178 -6.68 14.35 -5.93
CA GLY A 178 -7.26 15.62 -5.49
C GLY A 178 -6.19 16.58 -4.99
N ASP A 179 -6.58 17.78 -4.62
CA ASP A 179 -5.64 18.81 -4.17
C ASP A 179 -5.35 18.70 -2.66
N SER A 180 -6.34 18.26 -1.89
CA SER A 180 -6.28 18.15 -0.43
C SER A 180 -7.23 17.09 0.12
N PHE A 181 -6.76 16.36 1.14
CA PHE A 181 -7.58 15.41 1.91
C PHE A 181 -8.73 16.09 2.67
N ASN A 182 -8.64 17.40 2.93
CA ASN A 182 -9.70 18.14 3.62
C ASN A 182 -10.89 18.50 2.71
N SER A 183 -10.75 18.32 1.39
CA SER A 183 -11.81 18.64 0.43
C SER A 183 -13.06 17.76 0.63
N SER A 184 -14.23 18.34 0.38
CA SER A 184 -15.50 17.59 0.37
C SER A 184 -15.47 16.48 -0.69
N LEU A 185 -14.86 16.75 -1.84
CA LEU A 185 -14.68 15.79 -2.93
C LEU A 185 -13.95 14.53 -2.46
N PHE A 186 -12.81 14.68 -1.78
CA PHE A 186 -12.06 13.54 -1.27
C PHE A 186 -12.88 12.76 -0.23
N LYS A 187 -13.44 13.45 0.78
CA LYS A 187 -14.21 12.82 1.86
C LYS A 187 -15.39 12.00 1.34
N GLN A 188 -16.17 12.55 0.41
CA GLN A 188 -17.29 11.84 -0.20
C GLN A 188 -16.83 10.66 -1.07
N THR A 189 -15.75 10.84 -1.82
CA THR A 189 -15.20 9.77 -2.68
C THR A 189 -14.72 8.60 -1.83
N PHE A 190 -13.98 8.87 -0.75
CA PHE A 190 -13.48 7.83 0.16
C PHE A 190 -14.62 7.10 0.88
N GLN A 191 -15.67 7.80 1.31
CA GLN A 191 -16.85 7.15 1.90
C GLN A 191 -17.55 6.18 0.94
N ARG A 192 -17.62 6.52 -0.36
CA ARG A 192 -18.24 5.64 -1.38
C ARG A 192 -17.49 4.33 -1.59
N VAL A 193 -16.19 4.28 -1.30
CA VAL A 193 -15.40 3.04 -1.36
C VAL A 193 -15.98 1.98 -0.43
N PHE A 194 -16.59 2.40 0.68
CA PHE A 194 -17.22 1.52 1.67
C PHE A 194 -18.75 1.50 1.55
N ALA A 195 -19.29 1.83 0.37
CA ALA A 195 -20.73 1.78 0.14
C ALA A 195 -21.28 0.37 0.40
N LYS A 196 -22.43 0.32 1.08
CA LYS A 196 -23.14 -0.90 1.40
C LYS A 196 -24.26 -1.18 0.41
N ASP A 197 -24.57 -2.45 0.22
CA ASP A 197 -25.73 -2.91 -0.54
C ASP A 197 -27.02 -2.87 0.32
N PRO A 198 -28.20 -3.20 -0.25
CA PRO A 198 -29.45 -3.24 0.52
C PRO A 198 -29.47 -4.27 1.66
N LYS A 199 -28.54 -5.23 1.68
CA LYS A 199 -28.40 -6.25 2.75
C LYS A 199 -27.49 -5.76 3.88
N GLY A 200 -26.80 -4.64 3.68
CA GLY A 200 -25.88 -4.06 4.66
C GLY A 200 -24.42 -4.52 4.50
N ASP A 201 -24.12 -5.31 3.47
CA ASP A 201 -22.78 -5.79 3.15
C ASP A 201 -22.02 -4.77 2.29
N LEU A 202 -20.69 -4.74 2.41
CA LEU A 202 -19.87 -3.88 1.57
C LEU A 202 -19.95 -4.33 0.11
N LYS A 203 -20.10 -3.39 -0.83
CA LYS A 203 -20.17 -3.68 -2.27
C LYS A 203 -18.84 -4.13 -2.90
N MET A 204 -17.73 -4.03 -2.16
CA MET A 204 -16.43 -4.46 -2.64
C MET A 204 -16.34 -5.99 -2.67
N ALA A 205 -15.68 -6.52 -3.69
CA ALA A 205 -15.38 -7.94 -3.82
C ALA A 205 -13.86 -8.14 -3.88
N PHE A 206 -13.39 -9.30 -3.43
CA PHE A 206 -11.98 -9.65 -3.40
C PHE A 206 -11.76 -11.02 -4.03
N ASN A 207 -10.55 -11.24 -4.55
CA ASN A 207 -10.10 -12.53 -5.09
C ASN A 207 -11.04 -13.14 -6.15
N ALA A 208 -11.56 -12.31 -7.05
CA ALA A 208 -12.45 -12.76 -8.12
C ALA A 208 -11.67 -13.49 -9.22
N THR A 209 -12.23 -14.61 -9.71
CA THR A 209 -11.72 -15.33 -10.89
C THR A 209 -12.75 -15.21 -12.02
N LEU A 210 -12.34 -14.69 -13.17
CA LEU A 210 -13.16 -14.58 -14.37
C LEU A 210 -12.70 -15.63 -15.39
N GLU A 211 -13.57 -16.58 -15.70
CA GLU A 211 -13.37 -17.58 -16.76
C GLU A 211 -14.30 -17.27 -17.93
N VAL A 212 -13.75 -17.07 -19.13
CA VAL A 212 -14.53 -16.82 -20.35
C VAL A 212 -14.57 -18.11 -21.17
N LYS A 213 -15.77 -18.63 -21.41
CA LYS A 213 -15.99 -19.81 -22.26
C LYS A 213 -16.61 -19.36 -23.57
N THR A 214 -15.98 -19.74 -24.66
CA THR A 214 -16.40 -19.38 -26.02
C THR A 214 -16.80 -20.62 -26.80
N SER A 215 -17.56 -20.43 -27.89
CA SER A 215 -17.80 -21.50 -28.85
C SER A 215 -16.49 -21.87 -29.58
N ARG A 216 -16.45 -23.00 -30.27
CA ARG A 216 -15.22 -23.51 -30.91
C ARG A 216 -14.64 -22.56 -31.95
N GLU A 217 -15.50 -21.73 -32.53
CA GLU A 217 -15.19 -20.80 -33.60
C GLU A 217 -14.62 -19.47 -33.08
N LEU A 218 -14.72 -19.21 -31.77
CA LEU A 218 -14.31 -17.96 -31.15
C LEU A 218 -13.19 -18.21 -30.13
N LYS A 219 -12.10 -17.44 -30.22
CA LYS A 219 -10.94 -17.50 -29.33
C LYS A 219 -10.75 -16.18 -28.60
#